data_AF-A0A7A6Q063-F1
#
_entry.id   AF-A0A7A6Q063-F1
#
_cell.length_a   1.000
_cell.length_b   1.000
_cell.length_c   1.000
_cell.angle_alpha   90.00
_cell.angle_beta   90.00
_cell.angle_gamma   90.00
#
_symmetry.space_group_name_H-M   'P 1'
#
loop_
_entity.id
_entity.type
_entity.pdbx_description
1 polymer ?
#
loop_
_entity_poly.entity_id
_entity_poly.type
_entity_poly.pdbx_seq_one_letter_code
_entity_poly.pdbx_strand_id
1 'polypeptide(L)'
;LRARVTDAFGNALAGQTVSVMAGNGATTAPTVTTQPDGTVEISVTSQTAGISTVTATINNSTLSQNVTFIADVRTAKIADLVVIKDGSEADGSTANTLRVKVTDAFGNTLAGQTVSVLGGNGATTAPTVITGPDGTVES
;
A
#
# COMPACT_ATOMS: atom_id res chain seq x y z
N LEU A 1 -6.33 13.23 -8.60
CA LEU A 1 -5.25 13.86 -9.40
C LEU A 1 -5.89 14.86 -10.35
N ARG A 2 -5.24 15.97 -10.72
CA ARG A 2 -5.75 16.92 -11.71
C ARG A 2 -4.77 17.07 -12.86
N ALA A 3 -5.28 17.11 -14.09
CA ALA A 3 -4.52 17.46 -15.28
C ALA A 3 -5.11 18.73 -15.91
N ARG A 4 -4.28 19.50 -16.61
CA ARG A 4 -4.70 20.69 -17.37
C ARG A 4 -4.11 20.62 -18.77
N VAL A 5 -4.97 20.79 -19.77
CA VAL A 5 -4.60 20.80 -21.17
C VAL A 5 -4.61 22.24 -21.68
N THR A 6 -3.51 22.64 -22.29
CA THR A 6 -3.39 23.94 -22.95
C THR A 6 -2.85 23.80 -24.34
N ASP A 7 -3.10 24.80 -25.18
CA ASP A 7 -2.39 24.95 -26.45
C ASP A 7 -0.95 25.49 -26.24
N ALA A 8 -0.24 25.71 -27.35
CA ALA A 8 1.13 26.23 -27.35
C ALA A 8 1.25 27.68 -26.83
N PHE A 9 0.13 28.42 -26.75
CA PHE A 9 0.08 29.79 -26.26
C PHE A 9 -0.40 29.88 -24.80
N GLY A 10 -0.70 28.74 -24.17
CA GLY A 10 -1.15 28.64 -22.78
C GLY A 10 -2.67 28.77 -22.59
N ASN A 11 -3.46 28.82 -23.66
CA ASN A 11 -4.92 28.86 -23.57
C ASN A 11 -5.46 27.50 -23.16
N ALA A 12 -6.45 27.49 -22.27
CA ALA A 12 -7.12 26.26 -21.84
C ALA A 12 -7.89 25.61 -23.00
N LEU A 13 -7.77 24.28 -23.14
CA LEU A 13 -8.49 23.52 -24.16
C LEU A 13 -9.58 22.65 -23.53
N ALA A 14 -10.83 23.02 -23.76
CA ALA A 14 -12.01 22.28 -23.33
C ALA A 14 -12.35 21.12 -24.28
N GLY A 15 -13.09 20.13 -23.79
CA GLY A 15 -13.62 19.02 -24.60
C GLY A 15 -12.55 18.06 -25.12
N GLN A 16 -11.32 18.14 -24.60
CA GLN A 16 -10.22 17.29 -25.03
C GLN A 16 -10.29 15.94 -24.33
N THR A 17 -10.21 14.87 -25.12
CA THR A 17 -10.10 13.51 -24.60
C THR A 17 -8.66 13.23 -24.17
N VAL A 18 -8.49 12.90 -22.89
CA VAL A 18 -7.23 12.50 -22.28
C VAL A 18 -7.31 11.02 -21.93
N SER A 19 -6.41 10.21 -22.47
CA SER A 19 -6.25 8.81 -22.10
C SER A 19 -5.50 8.71 -20.78
N VAL A 20 -5.91 7.80 -19.89
CA VAL A 20 -5.32 7.63 -18.57
C VAL A 20 -4.99 6.16 -18.34
N MET A 21 -3.79 5.91 -17.83
CA MET A 21 -3.35 4.59 -17.39
C MET A 21 -2.82 4.70 -15.96
N ALA A 22 -3.02 3.66 -15.15
CA ALA A 22 -2.52 3.58 -13.79
C ALA A 22 -1.80 2.25 -13.56
N GLY A 23 -0.66 2.31 -12.87
CA GLY A 23 0.14 1.13 -12.50
C GLY A 23 -0.30 0.49 -11.17
N ASN A 24 0.49 -0.47 -10.69
CA ASN A 24 0.32 -1.12 -9.38
C ASN A 24 -1.10 -1.71 -9.12
N GLY A 25 -1.74 -2.25 -10.16
CA GLY A 25 -3.10 -2.82 -10.05
C GLY A 25 -4.19 -1.78 -9.78
N ALA A 26 -3.89 -0.49 -9.90
CA ALA A 26 -4.86 0.57 -9.69
C ALA A 26 -5.85 0.67 -10.85
N THR A 27 -7.11 0.97 -10.53
CA THR A 27 -8.21 1.16 -11.49
C THR A 27 -8.50 2.64 -11.67
N THR A 28 -8.72 3.06 -12.91
CA THR A 28 -9.07 4.42 -13.34
C THR A 28 -10.02 4.34 -14.54
N ALA A 29 -10.75 5.42 -14.83
CA ALA A 29 -11.38 5.57 -16.13
C ALA A 29 -10.28 5.60 -17.22
N PRO A 30 -10.47 4.88 -18.36
CA PRO A 30 -9.45 4.80 -19.41
C PRO A 30 -9.31 6.11 -20.19
N THR A 31 -10.36 6.92 -20.22
CA THR A 31 -10.36 8.26 -20.80
C THR A 31 -11.17 9.20 -19.93
N VAL A 32 -10.81 10.48 -19.96
CA VAL A 32 -11.52 11.57 -19.31
C VAL A 32 -11.56 12.79 -20.24
N THR A 33 -12.53 13.68 -20.06
CA THR A 33 -12.71 14.86 -20.92
C THR A 33 -12.48 16.14 -20.14
N THR A 34 -11.73 17.08 -20.71
CA THR A 34 -11.47 18.38 -20.07
C THR A 34 -12.71 19.25 -19.99
N GLN A 35 -12.85 19.93 -18.85
CA GLN A 35 -13.86 20.94 -18.56
C GLN A 35 -13.57 22.25 -19.32
N PRO A 36 -14.49 23.23 -19.30
CA PRO A 36 -14.30 24.53 -19.97
C PRO A 36 -13.02 25.28 -19.58
N ASP A 37 -12.49 25.05 -18.37
CA ASP A 37 -11.23 25.63 -17.89
C ASP A 37 -9.97 24.86 -18.34
N GLY A 38 -10.16 23.85 -19.19
CA GLY A 38 -9.13 22.96 -19.72
C GLY A 38 -8.64 21.91 -18.72
N THR A 39 -9.29 21.77 -17.58
CA THR A 39 -8.85 20.82 -16.54
C THR A 39 -9.73 19.59 -16.43
N VAL A 40 -9.18 18.54 -15.85
CA VAL A 40 -9.91 17.30 -15.62
C VAL A 40 -9.45 16.65 -14.33
N GLU A 41 -10.40 16.06 -13.61
CA GLU A 41 -10.13 15.27 -12.42
C GLU A 41 -10.01 13.79 -12.80
N ILE A 42 -8.96 13.16 -12.29
CA ILE A 42 -8.67 11.75 -12.49
C ILE A 42 -8.82 11.07 -11.14
N SER A 43 -9.79 10.16 -11.08
CA SER A 43 -10.04 9.28 -9.94
C SER A 43 -9.30 7.97 -10.15
N VAL A 44 -8.51 7.58 -9.15
CA VAL A 44 -7.73 6.34 -9.16
C VAL A 44 -7.94 5.63 -7.84
N THR A 45 -8.21 4.32 -7.92
CA THR A 45 -8.46 3.48 -6.74
C THR A 45 -7.59 2.23 -6.82
N SER A 46 -7.19 1.67 -5.68
CA SER A 46 -6.42 0.43 -5.63
C SER A 46 -6.71 -0.30 -4.33
N GLN A 47 -6.69 -1.63 -4.38
CA GLN A 47 -6.65 -2.49 -3.18
C GLN A 47 -5.21 -2.89 -2.82
N THR A 48 -4.24 -2.59 -3.68
CA THR A 48 -2.82 -2.87 -3.46
C THR A 48 -2.14 -1.62 -2.92
N ALA A 49 -1.54 -1.74 -1.74
CA ALA A 49 -0.72 -0.69 -1.17
C ALA A 49 0.56 -0.49 -1.99
N GLY A 50 1.11 0.72 -1.93
CA GLY A 50 2.32 1.11 -2.66
C GLY A 50 2.05 2.21 -3.69
N ILE A 51 3.11 2.50 -4.45
CA ILE A 51 3.13 3.59 -5.42
C ILE A 51 2.47 3.11 -6.72
N SER A 52 1.47 3.85 -7.19
CA SER A 52 0.91 3.73 -8.53
C SER A 52 1.33 4.95 -9.36
N THR A 53 1.99 4.70 -10.48
CA THR A 53 2.26 5.74 -11.48
C THR A 53 1.03 5.91 -12.36
N VAL A 54 0.48 7.12 -12.39
CA VAL A 54 -0.66 7.51 -13.22
C VAL A 54 -0.14 8.32 -14.38
N THR A 55 -0.43 7.88 -15.60
CA THR A 55 0.02 8.51 -16.85
C THR A 55 -1.19 9.01 -17.61
N ALA A 56 -1.19 10.31 -17.90
CA ALA A 56 -2.16 10.96 -18.76
C ALA A 56 -1.52 11.24 -20.12
N THR A 57 -2.22 10.92 -21.20
CA THR A 57 -1.76 11.11 -22.58
C THR A 57 -2.85 11.77 -23.41
N ILE A 58 -2.45 12.76 -24.19
CA ILE A 58 -3.29 13.42 -25.19
C ILE A 58 -2.47 13.70 -26.44
N ASN A 59 -2.97 13.27 -27.61
CA ASN A 59 -2.22 13.32 -28.87
C ASN A 59 -0.81 12.73 -28.67
N ASN A 60 0.23 13.53 -28.85
CA ASN A 60 1.64 13.14 -28.69
C ASN A 60 2.26 13.66 -27.37
N SER A 61 1.45 14.16 -26.44
CA SER A 61 1.88 14.67 -25.15
C SER A 61 1.51 13.70 -24.03
N THR A 62 2.44 13.48 -23.11
CA THR A 62 2.26 12.59 -21.96
C THR A 62 2.80 13.25 -20.70
N LEU A 63 2.09 13.06 -19.60
CA LEU A 63 2.53 13.46 -18.26
C LEU A 63 2.22 12.36 -17.27
N SER A 64 3.16 12.06 -16.37
CA SER A 64 3.00 11.04 -15.34
C SER A 64 3.19 11.63 -13.95
N GLN A 65 2.42 11.14 -12.98
CA GLN A 65 2.53 11.49 -11.57
C GLN A 65 2.34 10.24 -10.71
N ASN A 66 2.99 10.20 -9.55
CA ASN A 66 2.83 9.11 -8.59
C ASN A 66 1.73 9.42 -7.58
N VAL A 67 0.94 8.40 -7.26
CA VAL A 67 0.04 8.37 -6.11
C VAL A 67 0.41 7.19 -5.21
N THR A 68 0.27 7.35 -3.90
CA THR A 68 0.60 6.30 -2.94
C THR A 68 -0.67 5.80 -2.27
N PHE A 69 -0.92 4.49 -2.39
CA PHE A 69 -1.97 3.81 -1.63
C PHE A 69 -1.34 3.19 -0.37
N ILE A 70 -2.03 3.27 0.76
CA ILE A 70 -1.58 2.68 2.04
C ILE A 70 -2.53 1.54 2.44
N ALA A 71 -2.00 0.56 3.16
CA ALA A 71 -2.78 -0.56 3.68
C ALA A 71 -3.85 -0.10 4.69
N ASP A 72 -4.98 -0.80 4.77
CA ASP A 72 -6.07 -0.43 5.68
C ASP A 72 -5.87 -1.04 7.08
N VAL A 73 -5.32 -0.22 7.99
CA VAL A 73 -5.09 -0.56 9.40
C VAL A 73 -6.34 -1.03 10.13
N ARG A 74 -7.55 -0.62 9.71
CA ARG A 74 -8.80 -1.00 10.38
C ARG A 74 -9.18 -2.45 10.12
N THR A 75 -8.62 -3.03 9.06
CA THR A 75 -8.85 -4.42 8.66
C THR A 75 -7.63 -5.31 8.96
N ALA A 76 -6.71 -4.83 9.80
CA ALA A 76 -5.53 -5.56 10.20
C ALA A 76 -5.89 -6.94 10.77
N LYS A 77 -5.14 -7.96 10.34
CA LYS A 77 -5.23 -9.34 10.82
C LYS A 77 -3.86 -9.97 10.90
N ILE A 78 -3.73 -10.96 11.78
CA ILE A 78 -2.60 -11.90 11.74
C ILE A 78 -2.78 -12.75 10.49
N ALA A 79 -1.89 -12.58 9.52
CA ALA A 79 -1.89 -13.34 8.28
C ALA A 79 -1.13 -14.66 8.41
N ASP A 80 -0.08 -14.66 9.24
CA ASP A 80 0.76 -15.84 9.47
C ASP A 80 1.39 -15.81 10.87
N LEU A 81 1.62 -17.00 11.43
CA LEU A 81 2.35 -17.25 12.68
C LEU A 81 3.18 -18.52 12.50
N VAL A 82 4.50 -18.37 12.48
CA VAL A 82 5.43 -19.44 12.13
C VAL A 82 6.46 -19.63 13.24
N VAL A 83 6.79 -20.87 13.56
CA VAL A 83 7.92 -21.19 14.43
C VAL A 83 9.21 -21.14 13.63
N ILE A 84 10.14 -20.25 14.03
CA ILE A 84 11.48 -20.15 13.41
C ILE A 84 12.45 -21.09 14.13
N LYS A 85 12.36 -21.17 15.46
CA LYS A 85 13.20 -22.03 16.29
C LYS A 85 12.36 -22.73 17.34
N ASP A 86 12.49 -24.06 17.38
CA ASP A 86 11.86 -24.94 18.35
C ASP A 86 12.89 -25.85 19.05
N GLY A 87 12.49 -26.47 20.15
CA GLY A 87 13.30 -27.43 20.89
C GLY A 87 14.45 -26.81 21.68
N SER A 88 14.35 -25.52 22.03
CA SER A 88 15.33 -24.87 22.91
C SER A 88 15.34 -25.52 24.29
N GLU A 89 16.52 -25.49 24.93
CA GLU A 89 16.71 -26.04 26.27
C GLU A 89 15.78 -25.35 27.28
N ALA A 90 15.21 -26.13 28.19
CA ALA A 90 14.36 -25.61 29.26
C ALA A 90 15.19 -24.99 30.42
N ASP A 91 16.14 -24.13 30.07
CA ASP A 91 17.10 -23.47 30.97
C ASP A 91 16.62 -22.09 31.45
N GLY A 92 15.50 -21.59 30.90
CA GLY A 92 14.94 -20.27 31.19
C GLY A 92 15.69 -19.10 30.52
N SER A 93 16.68 -19.37 29.67
CA SER A 93 17.52 -18.37 29.01
C SER A 93 17.53 -18.51 27.48
N THR A 94 17.38 -19.73 26.99
CA THR A 94 17.41 -20.07 25.58
C THR A 94 16.00 -20.07 25.01
N ALA A 95 15.69 -19.05 24.21
CA ALA A 95 14.35 -18.89 23.63
C ALA A 95 14.14 -19.75 22.38
N ASN A 96 12.93 -20.30 22.25
CA ASN A 96 12.28 -20.58 20.98
C ASN A 96 11.84 -19.26 20.34
N THR A 97 11.80 -19.19 19.01
CA THR A 97 11.45 -17.96 18.30
C THR A 97 10.31 -18.17 17.32
N LEU A 98 9.43 -17.18 17.26
CA LEU A 98 8.25 -17.14 16.41
C LEU A 98 8.33 -15.92 15.48
N ARG A 99 7.81 -16.04 14.26
CA ARG A 99 7.52 -14.92 13.37
C ARG A 99 6.02 -14.72 13.28
N VAL A 100 5.58 -13.47 13.41
CA VAL A 100 4.22 -13.05 13.11
C VAL A 100 4.24 -12.16 11.88
N LYS A 101 3.27 -12.34 10.97
CA LYS A 101 3.02 -11.43 9.85
C LYS A 101 1.64 -10.79 9.98
N VAL A 102 1.59 -9.47 9.87
CA VAL A 102 0.36 -8.68 9.94
C VAL A 102 0.07 -8.06 8.58
N THR A 103 -1.15 -8.26 8.09
CA THR A 103 -1.62 -7.65 6.83
C THR A 103 -3.01 -7.05 7.02
N ASP A 104 -3.44 -6.20 6.10
CA ASP A 104 -4.85 -5.83 5.98
C ASP A 104 -5.69 -6.96 5.34
N ALA A 105 -6.99 -6.73 5.13
CA ALA A 105 -7.89 -7.71 4.54
C ALA A 105 -7.47 -8.17 3.13
N PHE A 106 -6.81 -7.30 2.35
CA PHE A 106 -6.37 -7.54 0.98
C PHE A 106 -4.95 -8.11 0.90
N GLY A 107 -4.27 -8.31 2.04
CA GLY A 107 -2.94 -8.90 2.11
C GLY A 107 -1.80 -7.89 2.03
N ASN A 108 -2.09 -6.58 2.12
CA ASN A 108 -1.04 -5.56 2.19
C ASN A 108 -0.36 -5.58 3.56
N THR A 109 0.97 -5.57 3.59
CA THR A 109 1.75 -5.63 4.83
C THR A 109 1.58 -4.36 5.66
N LEU A 110 1.40 -4.52 6.97
CA LEU A 110 1.19 -3.42 7.90
C LEU A 110 2.38 -3.28 8.84
N ALA A 111 3.16 -2.22 8.67
CA ALA A 111 4.21 -1.81 9.58
C ALA A 111 3.65 -1.08 10.81
N GLY A 112 4.44 -1.05 11.89
CA GLY A 112 4.11 -0.27 13.10
C GLY A 112 2.97 -0.86 13.94
N GLN A 113 2.54 -2.10 13.67
CA GLN A 113 1.46 -2.75 14.41
C GLN A 113 2.00 -3.37 15.68
N THR A 114 1.33 -3.12 16.80
CA THR A 114 1.65 -3.75 18.08
C THR A 114 1.07 -5.16 18.11
N VAL A 115 1.92 -6.16 18.33
CA VAL A 115 1.55 -7.56 18.48
C VAL A 115 1.91 -8.00 19.89
N SER A 116 0.93 -8.55 20.61
CA SER A 116 1.15 -9.18 21.92
C SER A 116 1.26 -10.69 21.74
N VAL A 117 2.33 -11.28 22.26
CA VAL A 117 2.58 -12.73 22.24
C VAL A 117 2.46 -13.23 23.67
N LEU A 118 1.78 -14.37 23.86
CA LEU A 118 1.67 -15.02 25.16
C LEU A 118 2.23 -16.43 25.07
N GLY A 119 3.23 -16.72 25.89
CA GLY A 119 3.81 -18.05 26.05
C GLY A 119 2.99 -18.91 27.02
N GLY A 120 2.73 -20.16 26.65
CA GLY A 120 2.22 -21.18 27.56
C GLY A 120 3.32 -21.83 28.40
N ASN A 121 2.95 -22.73 29.32
CA ASN A 121 3.87 -23.58 30.09
C ASN A 121 4.97 -22.82 30.86
N GLY A 122 4.67 -21.63 31.39
CA GLY A 122 5.64 -20.81 32.13
C GLY A 122 6.70 -20.12 31.28
N ALA A 123 6.59 -20.16 29.95
CA ALA A 123 7.49 -19.46 29.05
C ALA A 123 7.31 -17.93 29.13
N THR A 124 8.41 -17.21 29.28
CA THR A 124 8.44 -15.74 29.22
C THR A 124 8.52 -15.29 27.76
N THR A 125 7.68 -14.33 27.36
CA THR A 125 7.68 -13.72 26.02
C THR A 125 7.91 -12.22 26.14
N ALA A 126 8.43 -11.57 25.10
CA ALA A 126 8.43 -10.11 25.03
C ALA A 126 6.95 -9.64 25.02
N PRO A 127 6.53 -8.75 25.95
CA PRO A 127 5.10 -8.50 26.18
C PRO A 127 4.40 -7.89 24.96
N THR A 128 5.13 -7.11 24.17
CA THR A 128 4.66 -6.51 22.92
C THR A 128 5.83 -6.28 21.97
N VAL A 129 5.64 -6.61 20.70
CA VAL A 129 6.59 -6.36 19.62
C VAL A 129 5.92 -5.57 18.50
N ILE A 130 6.69 -4.83 17.69
CA ILE A 130 6.17 -3.94 16.65
C ILE A 130 6.58 -4.46 15.26
N THR A 131 5.63 -4.53 14.32
CA THR A 131 5.93 -4.97 12.95
C THR A 131 6.84 -4.02 12.19
N GLY A 132 7.80 -4.59 11.48
CA GLY A 132 8.69 -3.89 10.56
C GLY A 132 8.01 -3.47 9.25
N PRO A 133 8.76 -2.84 8.32
CA PRO A 133 8.24 -2.37 7.03
C PRO A 133 7.57 -3.46 6.16
N ASP A 134 7.99 -4.71 6.33
CA ASP A 134 7.44 -5.89 5.64
C ASP A 134 6.22 -6.50 6.37
N GLY A 135 5.75 -5.84 7.43
CA GLY A 135 4.64 -6.30 8.25
C GLY A 135 4.97 -7.49 9.14
N THR A 136 6.25 -7.87 9.30
CA THR A 136 6.64 -8.98 10.14
C THR A 136 7.27 -8.53 11.45
N VAL A 137 7.22 -9.42 12.45
CA VAL A 137 7.90 -9.23 13.73
C VAL A 137 8.30 -10.59 14.29
N GLU A 138 9.46 -10.65 14.94
CA GLU A 138 9.98 -11.85 15.59
C GLU A 138 9.92 -11.68 17.11
N SER A 139 9.59 -12.75 17.83
CA SER A 139 9.55 -12.81 19.28
C SER A 139 10.14 -14.10 19.81
#